data_AF-A0A662UN15-F1
#
_entry.id   AF-A0A662UN15-F1
#
_cell.length_a   1.000
_cell.length_b   1.000
_cell.length_c   1.000
_cell.angle_alpha   90.00
_cell.angle_beta   90.00
_cell.angle_gamma   90.00
#
_symmetry.space_group_name_H-M   'P 1'
#
loop_
_entity.id
_entity.type
_entity.pdbx_description
1 polymer ?
#
loop_
_entity_poly.entity_id
_entity_poly.type
_entity_poly.pdbx_seq_one_letter_code
_entity_poly.pdbx_strand_id
1 'polypeptide(L)' 'MVEERRGKYTTVSIPVTLYNRIKKLIEGTGFTSVSQYVTYVLREVVAAHEEARYEEPFSEEDKRRIIEKLRKLGYI' A
#
# COMPACT_ATOMS: atom_id res chain seq x y z
N MET A 1 -4.72 31.91 14.73
CA MET A 1 -4.22 30.60 15.20
C MET A 1 -5.41 29.68 15.36
N VAL A 2 -5.63 28.77 14.41
CA VAL A 2 -6.65 27.71 14.55
C VAL A 2 -5.88 26.43 14.85
N GLU A 3 -5.93 26.05 16.11
CA GLU A 3 -5.14 25.01 16.75
C GLU A 3 -5.72 23.62 16.46
N GLU A 4 -4.91 22.80 15.81
CA GLU A 4 -4.60 21.41 16.18
C GLU A 4 -5.76 20.46 16.56
N ARG A 5 -6.44 19.95 15.54
CA ARG A 5 -6.81 18.52 15.46
C ARG A 5 -6.20 17.94 14.20
N ARG A 6 -4.89 17.68 14.19
CA ARG A 6 -4.24 16.95 13.08
C ARG A 6 -4.78 15.51 13.07
N GLY A 7 -5.89 15.33 12.37
CA GLY A 7 -6.72 14.13 12.43
C GLY A 7 -6.01 12.91 11.84
N LYS A 8 -6.09 11.78 12.55
CA LYS A 8 -5.62 10.46 12.10
C LYS A 8 -6.37 9.91 10.87
N TYR A 9 -7.25 10.71 10.26
CA TYR A 9 -8.17 10.31 9.20
C TYR A 9 -8.32 11.42 8.18
N THR A 10 -8.42 11.04 6.91
CA THR A 10 -8.73 11.92 5.79
C THR A 10 -10.01 11.45 5.10
N THR A 11 -10.72 12.35 4.45
CA THR A 11 -11.96 12.04 3.71
C THR A 11 -11.64 11.87 2.22
N VAL A 12 -12.15 10.79 1.63
CA VAL A 12 -12.04 10.52 0.19
C VAL A 12 -13.43 10.51 -0.41
N SER A 13 -13.66 11.34 -1.42
CA SER A 13 -14.92 11.34 -2.17
C SER A 13 -14.93 10.19 -3.16
N ILE A 14 -15.97 9.36 -3.10
CA ILE A 14 -16.23 8.29 -4.06
C ILE A 14 -17.63 8.44 -4.67
N PRO A 15 -17.86 7.97 -5.90
CA PRO A 15 -19.20 7.98 -6.49
C PRO A 15 -20.21 7.27 -5.59
N VAL A 16 -21.40 7.87 -5.46
CA VAL A 16 -22.49 7.32 -4.62
C VAL A 16 -22.86 5.89 -5.04
N THR A 17 -22.78 5.59 -6.33
CA THR A 17 -23.00 4.25 -6.88
C THR A 17 -22.02 3.23 -6.31
N LEU A 18 -20.73 3.58 -6.23
CA LEU A 18 -19.69 2.72 -5.68
C LEU A 18 -19.87 2.55 -4.16
N TYR A 19 -20.13 3.64 -3.44
CA TYR A 19 -20.43 3.60 -2.01
C TYR A 19 -21.58 2.62 -1.71
N ASN A 20 -22.69 2.69 -2.45
CA ASN A 20 -23.84 1.81 -2.25
C ASN A 20 -23.53 0.34 -2.53
N ARG A 21 -22.71 0.05 -3.55
CA ARG A 21 -22.25 -1.31 -3.84
C ARG A 21 -21.38 -1.86 -2.71
N ILE A 22 -20.45 -1.07 -2.21
CA ILE A 22 -19.60 -1.46 -1.07
C ILE A 22 -20.44 -1.66 0.18
N LYS A 23 -21.38 -0.75 0.45
CA LYS A 23 -22.31 -0.87 1.58
C LYS A 23 -23.04 -2.21 1.56
N LYS A 24 -23.57 -2.61 0.40
CA LYS A 24 -24.21 -3.93 0.22
C LYS A 24 -23.26 -5.10 0.39
N LEU A 25 -22.04 -4.97 -0.14
CA LEU A 25 -21.02 -6.02 -0.08
C LEU A 25 -20.62 -6.34 1.37
N ILE A 26 -20.58 -5.33 2.24
CA ILE A 26 -20.20 -5.51 3.65
C ILE A 26 -21.37 -5.92 4.56
N GLU A 27 -22.61 -5.96 4.06
CA GLU A 27 -23.76 -6.44 4.84
C GLU A 27 -23.56 -7.91 5.24
N GLY A 28 -23.69 -8.21 6.53
CA GLY A 28 -23.46 -9.56 7.06
C GLY A 28 -21.99 -9.97 7.21
N THR A 29 -21.04 -9.05 6.93
CA THR A 29 -19.62 -9.24 7.22
C THR A 29 -19.25 -8.67 8.59
N GLY A 30 -18.01 -8.90 9.05
CA GLY A 30 -17.47 -8.30 10.27
C GLY A 30 -17.09 -6.81 10.16
N PHE A 31 -17.35 -6.16 9.01
CA PHE A 31 -17.03 -4.75 8.82
C PHE A 31 -18.12 -3.85 9.40
N THR A 32 -17.73 -2.94 10.30
CA THR A 32 -18.66 -2.01 10.96
C THR A 32 -19.00 -0.78 10.12
N SER A 33 -18.19 -0.48 9.10
CA SER A 33 -18.38 0.66 8.22
C SER A 33 -17.72 0.48 6.86
N VAL A 34 -18.22 1.24 5.88
CA VAL A 34 -17.59 1.35 4.54
C VAL A 34 -16.15 1.85 4.66
N SER A 35 -15.89 2.80 5.55
CA SER A 35 -14.54 3.32 5.79
C SER A 35 -13.59 2.23 6.27
N GLN A 36 -14.01 1.37 7.21
CA GLN A 36 -13.19 0.25 7.69
C GLN A 36 -12.83 -0.72 6.55
N TYR A 37 -13.82 -1.06 5.72
CA TYR A 37 -13.60 -1.95 4.57
C TYR A 37 -12.63 -1.33 3.55
N VAL A 38 -12.85 -0.06 3.19
CA VAL A 38 -11.97 0.65 2.25
C VAL A 38 -10.56 0.77 2.80
N THR A 39 -10.38 1.07 4.09
CA THR A 39 -9.05 1.10 4.73
C THR A 39 -8.36 -0.26 4.68
N TYR A 40 -9.09 -1.35 4.93
CA TYR A 40 -8.55 -2.71 4.84
C TYR A 40 -8.04 -3.01 3.42
N VAL A 41 -8.89 -2.79 2.41
CA VAL A 41 -8.53 -3.06 1.00
C VAL A 41 -7.37 -2.17 0.55
N LEU A 42 -7.39 -0.88 0.88
CA LEU A 42 -6.32 0.03 0.49
C LEU A 42 -4.99 -0.35 1.13
N ARG A 43 -4.98 -0.87 2.36
CA ARG A 43 -3.74 -1.33 3.02
C ARG A 43 -3.09 -2.46 2.22
N GLU A 44 -3.88 -3.47 1.82
CA GLU A 44 -3.39 -4.61 1.03
C GLU A 44 -2.90 -4.16 -0.34
N VAL A 45 -3.66 -3.30 -1.03
CA VAL A 45 -3.30 -2.81 -2.37
C VAL A 45 -2.04 -1.96 -2.34
N VAL A 46 -1.89 -1.09 -1.34
CA VAL A 46 -0.68 -0.27 -1.18
C VAL A 46 0.51 -1.16 -0.85
N ALA A 47 0.37 -2.13 0.08
CA ALA A 47 1.45 -3.05 0.41
C ALA A 47 1.93 -3.84 -0.81
N ALA A 48 1.00 -4.37 -1.62
CA ALA A 48 1.35 -5.07 -2.86
C ALA A 48 2.02 -4.15 -3.89
N HIS A 49 1.59 -2.89 -3.99
CA HIS A 49 2.20 -1.92 -4.90
C HIS A 49 3.60 -1.48 -4.43
N GLU A 50 3.79 -1.32 -3.11
CA GLU A 50 5.10 -1.06 -2.52
C GLU A 50 6.03 -2.25 -2.73
N GLU A 51 5.58 -3.47 -2.43
CA GLU A 51 6.35 -4.70 -2.65
C GLU A 51 6.74 -4.86 -4.12
N ALA A 52 5.83 -4.67 -5.07
CA ALA A 52 6.13 -4.71 -6.50
C ALA A 52 7.15 -3.63 -6.93
N ARG A 53 7.13 -2.46 -6.27
CA ARG A 53 8.11 -1.39 -6.51
C ARG A 53 9.47 -1.68 -5.85
N TYR A 54 9.48 -2.43 -4.75
CA TYR A 54 10.69 -2.93 -4.10
C TYR A 54 11.24 -4.22 -4.75
N GLU A 55 10.42 -4.97 -5.50
CA GLU A 55 10.78 -6.12 -6.34
C GLU A 55 11.48 -5.75 -7.66
N GLU A 56 11.69 -4.46 -7.92
CA GLU A 56 12.78 -3.96 -8.78
C GLU A 56 14.07 -3.65 -7.99
N PRO A 57 14.63 -4.49 -7.08
CA PRO A 57 15.71 -4.00 -6.23
C PRO A 57 17.06 -3.95 -6.94
N PHE A 58 17.26 -4.64 -8.08
CA PHE A 58 18.48 -4.54 -8.87
C PHE A 58 18.19 -4.85 -10.34
N SER A 59 18.50 -3.89 -11.22
CA SER A 59 18.64 -4.19 -12.65
C SER A 59 19.69 -5.30 -12.83
N GLU A 60 19.65 -6.04 -13.93
CA GLU A 60 20.72 -7.00 -14.26
C GLU A 60 22.12 -6.35 -14.19
N GLU A 61 22.20 -5.05 -14.46
CA GLU A 61 23.42 -4.25 -14.31
C GLU A 61 23.84 -4.08 -12.84
N ASP A 62 22.90 -3.84 -11.92
CA ASP A 62 23.21 -3.69 -10.50
C ASP A 62 23.64 -5.02 -9.87
N LYS A 63 23.05 -6.14 -10.30
CA LYS A 63 23.48 -7.49 -9.89
C LYS A 63 24.94 -7.73 -10.30
N ARG A 64 25.33 -7.37 -11.52
CA ARG A 64 26.72 -7.48 -11.99
C ARG A 64 27.68 -6.64 -11.16
N ARG A 65 27.29 -5.41 -10.81
CA ARG A 65 28.10 -4.51 -9.97
C ARG A 65 28.27 -5.05 -8.55
N ILE A 66 27.25 -5.68 -7.99
CA ILE A 66 27.31 -6.34 -6.67
C ILE A 66 28.23 -7.56 -6.72
N ILE A 67 28.09 -8.41 -7.73
CA ILE A 67 28.96 -9.59 -7.91
C ILE A 67 30.43 -9.17 -8.06
N GLU A 68 30.72 -8.12 -8.85
CA GLU A 68 32.08 -7.61 -9.00
C GLU A 68 32.66 -7.07 -7.68
N LYS A 69 31.84 -6.35 -6.90
CA LYS A 69 32.23 -5.88 -5.56
C LYS A 69 32.50 -7.04 -4.60
N LEU A 70 31.64 -8.05 -4.58
CA LEU A 70 31.81 -9.23 -3.71
C LEU A 70 33.09 -10.00 -4.06
N ARG A 71 33.40 -10.12 -5.36
CA ARG A 71 34.63 -10.75 -5.86
C ARG A 71 35.89 -9.98 -5.46
N LYS A 72 35.84 -8.64 -5.53
CA LYS A 72 36.93 -7.75 -5.06
C LYS A 72 37.13 -7.83 -3.55
N LEU A 73 36.08 -8.11 -2.80
CA LEU A 73 36.11 -8.26 -1.34
C LEU A 73 36.42 -9.70 -0.90
N GLY A 74 36.56 -10.65 -1.83
CA GLY A 74 36.95 -12.04 -1.54
C GLY A 74 35.84 -12.92 -0.95
N TYR A 75 34.58 -12.52 -1.10
CA TYR A 75 33.43 -13.31 -0.64
C TYR A 75 33.00 -14.40 -1.66
N ILE A 76 33.50 -14.32 -2.90
CA ILE A 76 33.28 -15.27 -4.01
C ILE A 76 34.58 -15.41 -4.80
#